data_AF-A0A1W9V292-F1
#
_entry.id   AF-A0A1W9V292-F1
#
_cell.length_a   1.000
_cell.length_b   1.000
_cell.length_c   1.000
_cell.angle_alpha   90.00
_cell.angle_beta   90.00
_cell.angle_gamma   90.00
#
_symmetry.space_group_name_H-M   'P 1'
#
loop_
_entity.id
_entity.type
_entity.pdbx_description
1 polymer ?
#
loop_
_entity_poly.entity_id
_entity_poly.type
_entity_poly.pdbx_seq_one_letter_code
_entity_poly.pdbx_strand_id
1 'polypeptide(L)'
;MTKKNIELAENTRVVIKNVGGDLVLKGWNRAELRLRDCVEEDNVQQEDNTIFLNCSGDGVVELPHDVPVEIGNVGGDASVRGLDNTLTLNNVGADLSLRDVGATTVDTVGGDFSARRLRNALEVNSVGGDCVVREVNGQFSAQQIGADLVVKGVQGDMLVENVGGDCVAHDLSGQFSAKSVGGDLHLNDVIGGIEATVGGDAVIIFFPVSWQAYSIQAGGAIYARIPEDTSAEFELRRRRAFYLLSCGRKNRISQHIKRTFFQKRRKH
;
A
#
# COMPACT_ATOMS: atom_id res chain seq x y z
N MET A 1 -16.92 20.54 25.44
CA MET A 1 -16.20 19.28 25.18
C MET A 1 -16.59 18.27 26.26
N THR A 2 -17.39 17.29 25.90
CA THR A 2 -17.87 16.25 26.83
C THR A 2 -16.95 15.04 26.71
N LYS A 3 -16.61 14.43 27.84
CA LYS A 3 -15.79 13.22 27.88
C LYS A 3 -16.66 12.06 28.35
N LYS A 4 -16.68 10.96 27.60
CA LYS A 4 -17.36 9.72 27.99
C LYS A 4 -16.32 8.60 28.11
N ASN A 5 -16.35 7.88 29.23
CA ASN A 5 -15.54 6.68 29.46
C ASN A 5 -16.47 5.48 29.54
N ILE A 6 -16.11 4.38 28.88
CA ILE A 6 -16.89 3.15 28.82
C ILE A 6 -15.94 2.00 29.12
N GLU A 7 -16.26 1.18 30.12
CA GLU A 7 -15.52 -0.04 30.40
C GLU A 7 -15.81 -1.09 29.33
N LEU A 8 -14.77 -1.81 28.91
CA LEU A 8 -14.88 -2.80 27.85
C LEU A 8 -14.91 -4.20 28.43
N ALA A 9 -15.91 -4.99 28.03
CA ALA A 9 -15.96 -6.41 28.34
C ALA A 9 -14.96 -7.20 27.47
N GLU A 10 -14.69 -8.45 27.83
CA GLU A 10 -13.90 -9.35 26.98
C GLU A 10 -14.53 -9.52 25.60
N ASN A 11 -13.69 -9.61 24.57
CA ASN A 11 -14.10 -9.74 23.16
C ASN A 11 -15.00 -8.59 22.65
N THR A 12 -14.89 -7.39 23.25
CA THR A 12 -15.60 -6.21 22.73
C THR A 12 -15.06 -5.83 21.35
N ARG A 13 -15.97 -5.50 20.43
CA ARG A 13 -15.67 -4.87 19.14
C ARG A 13 -16.24 -3.45 19.08
N VAL A 14 -15.56 -2.56 18.38
CA VAL A 14 -15.99 -1.17 18.23
C VAL A 14 -16.38 -0.90 16.79
N VAL A 15 -17.58 -0.36 16.59
CA VAL A 15 -18.12 0.00 15.26
C VAL A 15 -18.43 1.50 15.26
N ILE A 16 -17.61 2.27 14.55
CA ILE A 16 -17.83 3.70 14.31
C ILE A 16 -18.63 3.82 13.01
N LYS A 17 -19.95 3.94 13.12
CA LYS A 17 -20.84 3.95 11.95
C LYS A 17 -20.58 5.16 11.05
N ASN A 18 -20.48 6.34 11.65
CA ASN A 18 -20.30 7.59 10.93
C ASN A 18 -19.58 8.62 11.81
N VAL A 19 -18.70 9.41 11.20
CA VAL A 19 -18.06 10.60 11.74
C VAL A 19 -18.27 11.72 10.72
N GLY A 20 -18.98 12.78 11.09
CA GLY A 20 -19.30 13.86 10.15
C GLY A 20 -18.11 14.74 9.76
N GLY A 21 -17.14 14.89 10.66
CA GLY A 21 -15.88 15.61 10.42
C GLY A 21 -14.67 14.68 10.45
N ASP A 22 -13.65 15.07 11.21
CA ASP A 22 -12.38 14.35 11.30
C ASP A 22 -12.41 13.27 12.39
N LEU A 23 -11.71 12.15 12.15
CA LEU A 23 -11.57 11.06 13.12
C LEU A 23 -10.12 10.90 13.57
N VAL A 24 -9.91 10.91 14.88
CA VAL A 24 -8.65 10.52 15.50
C VAL A 24 -8.87 9.29 16.37
N LEU A 25 -8.36 8.16 15.92
CA LEU A 25 -8.46 6.87 16.60
C LEU A 25 -7.10 6.45 17.17
N LYS A 26 -7.02 6.22 18.48
CA LYS A 26 -5.76 5.89 19.15
C LYS A 26 -5.89 4.67 20.05
N GLY A 27 -5.00 3.71 19.85
CA GLY A 27 -4.74 2.67 20.82
C GLY A 27 -4.09 3.22 22.10
N TRP A 28 -4.50 2.71 23.27
CA TRP A 28 -3.74 2.77 24.52
C TRP A 28 -3.74 1.47 25.36
N ASN A 29 -3.01 1.46 26.48
CA ASN A 29 -2.89 0.31 27.39
C ASN A 29 -3.94 0.28 28.52
N ARG A 30 -5.14 0.81 28.30
CA ARG A 30 -6.23 0.82 29.28
C ARG A 30 -7.42 0.05 28.74
N ALA A 31 -8.03 -0.78 29.58
CA ALA A 31 -9.25 -1.54 29.27
C ALA A 31 -10.54 -0.68 29.29
N GLU A 32 -10.43 0.57 28.84
CA GLU A 32 -11.56 1.50 28.75
C GLU A 32 -11.54 2.15 27.36
N LEU A 33 -12.72 2.42 26.83
CA LEU A 33 -12.91 3.29 25.67
C LEU A 33 -13.18 4.71 26.17
N ARG A 34 -12.49 5.68 25.59
CA ARG A 34 -12.65 7.09 25.91
C ARG A 34 -12.96 7.87 24.65
N LEU A 35 -14.05 8.61 24.72
CA LEU A 35 -14.45 9.55 23.70
C LEU A 35 -14.19 10.97 24.18
N ARG A 36 -13.61 11.78 23.30
CA ARG A 36 -13.46 13.23 23.46
C ARG A 36 -14.11 13.94 22.29
N ASP A 37 -14.40 15.21 22.51
CA ASP A 37 -15.05 16.11 21.57
C ASP A 37 -16.46 15.69 21.16
N CYS A 38 -17.09 14.84 21.99
CA CYS A 38 -18.48 14.47 21.78
C CYS A 38 -19.44 15.62 22.08
N VAL A 39 -20.38 15.83 21.17
CA VAL A 39 -21.55 16.70 21.33
C VAL A 39 -22.78 15.88 21.78
N GLU A 40 -23.85 16.54 22.20
CA GLU A 40 -25.07 15.85 22.68
C GLU A 40 -25.73 14.98 21.61
N GLU A 41 -25.54 15.33 20.33
CA GLU A 41 -26.05 14.61 19.16
C GLU A 41 -25.29 13.30 18.91
N ASP A 42 -24.13 13.10 19.54
CA ASP A 42 -23.33 11.90 19.37
C ASP A 42 -23.92 10.74 20.17
N ASN A 43 -24.31 9.70 19.42
CA ASN A 43 -24.96 8.53 19.96
C ASN A 43 -23.94 7.42 20.19
N VAL A 44 -23.92 6.92 21.42
CA VAL A 44 -23.11 5.76 21.81
C VAL A 44 -24.06 4.70 22.35
N GLN A 45 -24.10 3.56 21.67
CA GLN A 45 -24.96 2.43 22.04
C GLN A 45 -24.09 1.22 22.27
N GLN A 46 -24.38 0.48 23.33
CA GLN A 46 -23.76 -0.80 23.59
C GLN A 46 -24.82 -1.88 23.42
N GLU A 47 -24.61 -2.76 22.45
CA GLU A 47 -25.43 -3.96 22.23
C GLU A 47 -24.51 -5.18 22.34
N ASP A 48 -24.78 -6.05 23.32
CA ASP A 48 -23.94 -7.18 23.67
C ASP A 48 -22.46 -6.75 23.87
N ASN A 49 -21.54 -7.33 23.10
CA ASN A 49 -20.11 -7.02 23.09
C ASN A 49 -19.74 -6.05 21.96
N THR A 50 -20.69 -5.27 21.45
CA THR A 50 -20.46 -4.29 20.38
C THR A 50 -20.75 -2.88 20.87
N ILE A 51 -19.78 -1.98 20.72
CA ILE A 51 -20.00 -0.56 20.94
C ILE A 51 -20.20 0.11 19.58
N PHE A 52 -21.38 0.69 19.40
CA PHE A 52 -21.70 1.51 18.25
C PHE A 52 -21.50 2.99 18.58
N LEU A 53 -20.72 3.66 17.72
CA LEU A 53 -20.42 5.07 17.82
C LEU A 53 -20.94 5.80 16.59
N ASN A 54 -21.61 6.92 16.81
CA ASN A 54 -21.97 7.87 15.77
C ASN A 54 -21.56 9.27 16.22
N CYS A 55 -20.69 9.91 15.45
CA CYS A 55 -20.21 11.27 15.69
C CYS A 55 -20.75 12.19 14.60
N SER A 56 -21.45 13.25 15.01
CA SER A 56 -22.03 14.26 14.12
C SER A 56 -20.99 15.21 13.53
N GLY A 57 -19.89 15.47 14.26
CA GLY A 57 -18.75 16.28 13.84
C GLY A 57 -17.44 15.49 13.98
N ASP A 58 -16.42 16.13 14.56
CA ASP A 58 -15.11 15.50 14.82
C ASP A 58 -15.20 14.49 15.96
N GLY A 59 -14.44 13.40 15.86
CA GLY A 59 -14.41 12.33 16.85
C GLY A 59 -12.99 12.00 17.28
N VAL A 60 -12.73 12.06 18.58
CA VAL A 60 -11.46 11.56 19.14
C VAL A 60 -11.74 10.35 20.03
N VAL A 61 -11.38 9.17 19.54
CA VAL A 61 -11.65 7.89 20.16
C VAL A 61 -10.33 7.26 20.62
N GLU A 62 -10.22 6.95 21.90
CA GLU A 62 -9.11 6.23 22.50
C GLU A 62 -9.62 4.88 23.02
N LEU A 63 -8.99 3.77 22.65
CA LEU A 63 -9.44 2.42 23.00
C LEU A 63 -8.26 1.44 23.12
N PRO A 64 -8.41 0.27 23.74
CA PRO A 64 -7.34 -0.72 23.87
C PRO A 64 -6.74 -1.14 22.51
N HIS A 65 -5.44 -1.44 22.44
CA HIS A 65 -4.79 -1.74 21.16
C HIS A 65 -5.34 -3.01 20.50
N ASP A 66 -5.81 -3.96 21.31
CA ASP A 66 -6.21 -5.31 20.92
C ASP A 66 -7.69 -5.43 20.51
N VAL A 67 -8.44 -4.33 20.51
CA VAL A 67 -9.86 -4.32 20.12
C VAL A 67 -9.98 -4.17 18.60
N PRO A 68 -10.74 -5.04 17.92
CA PRO A 68 -11.04 -4.87 16.51
C PRO A 68 -11.96 -3.67 16.29
N VAL A 69 -11.69 -2.91 15.23
CA VAL A 69 -12.43 -1.68 14.91
C VAL A 69 -12.94 -1.71 13.47
N GLU A 70 -14.23 -1.42 13.32
CA GLU A 70 -14.87 -1.16 12.04
C GLU A 70 -15.27 0.31 11.97
N ILE A 71 -14.89 1.00 10.91
CA ILE A 71 -15.21 2.40 10.64
C ILE A 71 -16.02 2.43 9.35
N GLY A 72 -17.26 2.90 9.42
CA GLY A 72 -18.12 3.08 8.27
C GLY A 72 -17.66 4.28 7.45
N ASN A 73 -18.07 5.48 7.85
CA ASN A 73 -17.76 6.70 7.08
C ASN A 73 -17.10 7.76 7.96
N VAL A 74 -16.10 8.44 7.41
CA VAL A 74 -15.49 9.65 7.95
C VAL A 74 -15.61 10.75 6.90
N GLY A 75 -16.24 11.87 7.26
CA GLY A 75 -16.52 12.97 6.33
C GLY A 75 -15.27 13.77 5.96
N GLY A 76 -14.36 13.96 6.91
CA GLY A 76 -13.08 14.65 6.72
C GLY A 76 -11.90 13.68 6.72
N ASP A 77 -10.87 14.03 7.49
CA ASP A 77 -9.62 13.28 7.61
C ASP A 77 -9.73 12.16 8.65
N ALA A 78 -9.00 11.07 8.46
CA ALA A 78 -8.87 10.01 9.45
C ALA A 78 -7.41 9.75 9.83
N SER A 79 -7.14 9.73 11.14
CA SER A 79 -5.84 9.36 11.69
C SER A 79 -6.00 8.21 12.67
N VAL A 80 -5.46 7.04 12.32
CA VAL A 80 -5.51 5.84 13.17
C VAL A 80 -4.11 5.45 13.61
N ARG A 81 -3.92 5.25 14.92
CA ARG A 81 -2.63 4.88 15.48
C ARG A 81 -2.71 3.82 16.57
N GLY A 82 -1.82 2.84 16.51
CA GLY A 82 -1.53 1.95 17.63
C GLY A 82 -2.58 0.87 17.88
N LEU A 83 -3.21 0.36 16.82
CA LEU A 83 -4.15 -0.76 16.92
C LEU A 83 -3.44 -2.04 16.50
N ASP A 84 -3.39 -3.05 17.36
CA ASP A 84 -2.71 -4.31 17.05
C ASP A 84 -3.62 -5.30 16.32
N ASN A 85 -4.95 -5.15 16.47
CA ASN A 85 -5.96 -6.02 15.86
C ASN A 85 -6.43 -5.49 14.49
N THR A 86 -7.39 -6.19 13.88
CA THR A 86 -7.95 -5.86 12.57
C THR A 86 -8.67 -4.51 12.57
N LEU A 87 -8.39 -3.73 11.53
CA LEU A 87 -9.06 -2.47 11.22
C LEU A 87 -9.76 -2.59 9.86
N THR A 88 -11.06 -2.37 9.84
CA THR A 88 -11.82 -2.19 8.59
C THR A 88 -12.29 -0.75 8.51
N LEU A 89 -12.06 -0.10 7.38
CA LEU A 89 -12.49 1.27 7.12
C LEU A 89 -13.17 1.33 5.76
N ASN A 90 -14.43 1.76 5.68
CA ASN A 90 -15.13 1.81 4.39
C ASN A 90 -14.80 3.10 3.64
N ASN A 91 -15.14 4.27 4.17
CA ASN A 91 -14.96 5.53 3.44
C ASN A 91 -14.33 6.63 4.29
N VAL A 92 -13.33 7.32 3.74
CA VAL A 92 -12.76 8.57 4.25
C VAL A 92 -12.87 9.63 3.16
N GLY A 93 -13.55 10.74 3.47
CA GLY A 93 -13.84 11.79 2.49
C GLY A 93 -12.61 12.56 2.02
N ALA A 94 -11.60 12.74 2.89
CA ALA A 94 -10.35 13.42 2.59
C ALA A 94 -9.16 12.47 2.82
N ASP A 95 -8.21 12.80 3.70
CA ASP A 95 -6.95 12.07 3.82
C ASP A 95 -6.98 10.98 4.90
N LEU A 96 -6.27 9.88 4.68
CA LEU A 96 -6.13 8.78 5.65
C LEU A 96 -4.67 8.56 6.04
N SER A 97 -4.38 8.65 7.34
CA SER A 97 -3.09 8.33 7.94
C SER A 97 -3.18 7.14 8.89
N LEU A 98 -2.51 6.03 8.56
CA LEU A 98 -2.37 4.85 9.41
C LEU A 98 -0.95 4.71 9.97
N ARG A 99 -0.83 4.43 11.27
CA ARG A 99 0.47 4.20 11.91
C ARG A 99 0.43 3.14 12.99
N ASP A 100 1.38 2.19 12.97
CA ASP A 100 1.45 1.14 13.99
C ASP A 100 0.12 0.38 14.09
N VAL A 101 -0.47 0.00 12.96
CA VAL A 101 -1.74 -0.73 12.92
C VAL A 101 -1.57 -2.20 12.49
N GLY A 102 -2.55 -3.04 12.82
CA GLY A 102 -2.59 -4.47 12.53
C GLY A 102 -2.93 -4.77 11.06
N ALA A 103 -3.67 -5.86 10.82
CA ALA A 103 -4.22 -6.13 9.50
C ALA A 103 -5.26 -5.07 9.16
N THR A 104 -5.22 -4.49 7.96
CA THR A 104 -6.11 -3.39 7.60
C THR A 104 -6.71 -3.57 6.22
N THR A 105 -8.03 -3.36 6.14
CA THR A 105 -8.76 -3.22 4.88
C THR A 105 -9.38 -1.83 4.81
N VAL A 106 -9.11 -1.11 3.73
CA VAL A 106 -9.68 0.22 3.43
C VAL A 106 -10.42 0.13 2.10
N ASP A 107 -11.67 0.56 2.04
CA ASP A 107 -12.37 0.61 0.74
C ASP A 107 -12.00 1.88 -0.03
N THR A 108 -12.45 3.06 0.39
CA THR A 108 -12.23 4.31 -0.35
C THR A 108 -11.59 5.40 0.51
N VAL A 109 -10.57 6.06 -0.04
CA VAL A 109 -9.98 7.31 0.46
C VAL A 109 -10.12 8.38 -0.62
N GLY A 110 -10.79 9.48 -0.32
CA GLY A 110 -11.07 10.55 -1.29
C GLY A 110 -9.84 11.39 -1.65
N GLY A 111 -8.94 11.61 -0.69
CA GLY A 111 -7.68 12.34 -0.84
C GLY A 111 -6.46 11.41 -0.85
N ASP A 112 -5.46 11.79 -0.07
CA ASP A 112 -4.18 11.09 0.02
C ASP A 112 -4.20 9.99 1.09
N PHE A 113 -3.44 8.93 0.85
CA PHE A 113 -3.30 7.82 1.79
C PHE A 113 -1.84 7.64 2.23
N SER A 114 -1.62 7.65 3.54
CA SER A 114 -0.31 7.34 4.12
C SER A 114 -0.41 6.22 5.15
N ALA A 115 0.41 5.19 4.98
CA ALA A 115 0.46 4.05 5.89
C ALA A 115 1.90 3.78 6.33
N ARG A 116 2.14 3.61 7.63
CA ARG A 116 3.46 3.31 8.18
C ARG A 116 3.44 2.27 9.29
N ARG A 117 4.31 1.26 9.20
CA ARG A 117 4.47 0.19 10.21
C ARG A 117 3.17 -0.59 10.39
N LEU A 118 2.81 -1.36 9.37
CA LEU A 118 1.67 -2.28 9.37
C LEU A 118 2.19 -3.65 9.78
N ARG A 119 1.61 -4.24 10.83
CA ARG A 119 2.08 -5.52 11.37
C ARG A 119 1.67 -6.73 10.54
N ASN A 120 0.70 -6.55 9.63
CA ASN A 120 0.14 -7.58 8.76
C ASN A 120 -0.22 -6.97 7.39
N ALA A 121 -1.00 -7.71 6.60
CA ALA A 121 -1.45 -7.28 5.28
C ALA A 121 -2.24 -5.96 5.30
N LEU A 122 -2.10 -5.21 4.21
CA LEU A 122 -2.82 -3.99 3.91
C LEU A 122 -3.52 -4.14 2.57
N GLU A 123 -4.85 -4.04 2.58
CA GLU A 123 -5.67 -4.03 1.37
C GLU A 123 -6.38 -2.68 1.26
N VAL A 124 -6.28 -2.03 0.11
CA VAL A 124 -6.92 -0.74 -0.17
C VAL A 124 -7.67 -0.84 -1.50
N ASN A 125 -8.96 -0.56 -1.56
CA ASN A 125 -9.63 -0.62 -2.85
C ASN A 125 -9.26 0.60 -3.72
N SER A 126 -9.58 1.83 -3.28
CA SER A 126 -9.32 3.05 -4.06
C SER A 126 -8.75 4.20 -3.21
N VAL A 127 -7.76 4.91 -3.77
CA VAL A 127 -7.22 6.18 -3.26
C VAL A 127 -7.34 7.24 -4.37
N GLY A 128 -7.95 8.38 -4.05
CA GLY A 128 -8.17 9.47 -5.03
C GLY A 128 -6.90 10.25 -5.38
N GLY A 129 -6.01 10.44 -4.41
CA GLY A 129 -4.75 11.18 -4.57
C GLY A 129 -3.52 10.27 -4.55
N ASP A 130 -2.49 10.72 -3.83
CA ASP A 130 -1.21 10.03 -3.68
C ASP A 130 -1.29 8.92 -2.62
N CYS A 131 -0.53 7.85 -2.83
CA CYS A 131 -0.45 6.74 -1.91
C CYS A 131 0.98 6.48 -1.46
N VAL A 132 1.21 6.55 -0.15
CA VAL A 132 2.54 6.38 0.43
C VAL A 132 2.52 5.31 1.53
N VAL A 133 3.09 4.15 1.24
CA VAL A 133 3.09 2.98 2.12
C VAL A 133 4.52 2.64 2.55
N ARG A 134 4.76 2.52 3.85
CA ARG A 134 6.08 2.17 4.41
C ARG A 134 5.97 1.08 5.45
N GLU A 135 6.81 0.06 5.33
CA GLU A 135 6.99 -1.02 6.31
C GLU A 135 5.68 -1.79 6.55
N VAL A 136 5.36 -2.71 5.64
CA VAL A 136 4.24 -3.66 5.76
C VAL A 136 4.79 -5.07 5.98
N ASN A 137 4.49 -5.65 7.14
CA ASN A 137 4.90 -7.02 7.49
C ASN A 137 3.92 -8.07 6.92
N GLY A 138 3.61 -7.95 5.64
CA GLY A 138 2.65 -8.81 4.94
C GLY A 138 2.47 -8.37 3.48
N GLN A 139 1.39 -8.81 2.85
CA GLN A 139 1.02 -8.38 1.50
C GLN A 139 0.49 -6.94 1.50
N PHE A 140 0.79 -6.19 0.45
CA PHE A 140 0.12 -4.94 0.12
C PHE A 140 -0.66 -5.10 -1.19
N SER A 141 -1.95 -4.77 -1.18
CA SER A 141 -2.74 -4.73 -2.42
C SER A 141 -3.55 -3.45 -2.56
N ALA A 142 -3.61 -2.91 -3.79
CA ALA A 142 -4.46 -1.78 -4.13
C ALA A 142 -5.15 -1.93 -5.50
N GLN A 143 -6.43 -1.55 -5.64
CA GLN A 143 -7.04 -1.58 -6.98
C GLN A 143 -6.75 -0.30 -7.78
N GLN A 144 -6.97 0.87 -7.18
CA GLN A 144 -6.81 2.14 -7.87
C GLN A 144 -6.07 3.16 -7.00
N ILE A 145 -5.02 3.75 -7.55
CA ILE A 145 -4.35 4.94 -7.01
C ILE A 145 -4.45 6.05 -8.05
N GLY A 146 -5.12 7.16 -7.72
CA GLY A 146 -5.43 8.22 -8.67
C GLY A 146 -4.21 9.01 -9.17
N ALA A 147 -3.22 9.20 -8.32
CA ALA A 147 -1.97 9.90 -8.64
C ALA A 147 -0.76 8.99 -8.46
N ASP A 148 0.23 9.36 -7.64
CA ASP A 148 1.49 8.63 -7.51
C ASP A 148 1.45 7.58 -6.40
N LEU A 149 2.24 6.50 -6.59
CA LEU A 149 2.40 5.44 -5.61
C LEU A 149 3.86 5.33 -5.17
N VAL A 150 4.10 5.51 -3.87
CA VAL A 150 5.42 5.31 -3.25
C VAL A 150 5.35 4.23 -2.17
N VAL A 151 6.05 3.12 -2.39
CA VAL A 151 6.10 1.99 -1.47
C VAL A 151 7.53 1.68 -1.04
N LYS A 152 7.72 1.44 0.26
CA LYS A 152 9.00 0.97 0.79
C LYS A 152 8.81 -0.11 1.84
N GLY A 153 9.41 -1.28 1.63
CA GLY A 153 9.47 -2.34 2.63
C GLY A 153 8.16 -3.11 2.75
N VAL A 154 7.95 -4.08 1.87
CA VAL A 154 6.80 -5.00 1.92
C VAL A 154 7.33 -6.43 2.08
N GLN A 155 6.96 -7.09 3.19
CA GLN A 155 7.36 -8.45 3.52
C GLN A 155 6.37 -9.48 2.97
N GLY A 156 6.02 -9.33 1.69
CA GLY A 156 5.03 -10.14 0.99
C GLY A 156 4.88 -9.65 -0.44
N ASP A 157 3.82 -10.10 -1.11
CA ASP A 157 3.51 -9.65 -2.47
C ASP A 157 2.99 -8.20 -2.45
N MET A 158 3.25 -7.48 -3.54
CA MET A 158 2.72 -6.15 -3.81
C MET A 158 1.88 -6.23 -5.09
N LEU A 159 0.57 -6.12 -4.95
CA LEU A 159 -0.39 -6.29 -6.04
C LEU A 159 -1.19 -5.01 -6.24
N VAL A 160 -0.90 -4.27 -7.30
CA VAL A 160 -1.61 -3.04 -7.62
C VAL A 160 -2.27 -3.19 -8.98
N GLU A 161 -3.54 -2.83 -9.14
CA GLU A 161 -4.11 -2.85 -10.49
C GLU A 161 -3.69 -1.63 -11.28
N ASN A 162 -4.07 -0.43 -10.82
CA ASN A 162 -3.85 0.80 -11.57
C ASN A 162 -3.22 1.89 -10.71
N VAL A 163 -2.22 2.56 -11.27
CA VAL A 163 -1.63 3.80 -10.75
C VAL A 163 -1.72 4.86 -11.83
N GLY A 164 -2.35 6.00 -11.53
CA GLY A 164 -2.57 7.07 -12.49
C GLY A 164 -1.29 7.80 -12.91
N GLY A 165 -0.38 8.01 -11.96
CA GLY A 165 0.91 8.65 -12.16
C GLY A 165 2.08 7.66 -12.12
N ASP A 166 3.11 8.03 -11.38
CA ASP A 166 4.35 7.27 -11.24
C ASP A 166 4.26 6.22 -10.13
N CYS A 167 4.99 5.12 -10.28
CA CYS A 167 5.11 4.09 -9.26
C CYS A 167 6.57 3.89 -8.86
N VAL A 168 6.86 4.12 -7.58
CA VAL A 168 8.19 3.95 -7.00
C VAL A 168 8.10 2.93 -5.87
N ALA A 169 8.68 1.75 -6.05
CA ALA A 169 8.67 0.70 -5.04
C ALA A 169 10.07 0.18 -4.71
N HIS A 170 10.34 0.09 -3.41
CA HIS A 170 11.63 -0.31 -2.85
C HIS A 170 11.46 -1.41 -1.81
N ASP A 171 12.46 -2.29 -1.69
CA ASP A 171 12.55 -3.33 -0.65
C ASP A 171 11.31 -4.26 -0.63
N LEU A 172 11.11 -5.00 -1.73
CA LEU A 172 9.98 -5.93 -1.87
C LEU A 172 10.44 -7.38 -1.76
N SER A 173 9.97 -8.07 -0.72
CA SER A 173 10.35 -9.47 -0.46
C SER A 173 9.58 -10.47 -1.33
N GLY A 174 8.40 -10.11 -1.81
CA GLY A 174 7.55 -10.93 -2.67
C GLY A 174 7.47 -10.46 -4.11
N GLN A 175 6.44 -10.93 -4.82
CA GLN A 175 6.15 -10.58 -6.20
C GLN A 175 5.63 -9.16 -6.31
N PHE A 176 5.98 -8.47 -7.39
CA PHE A 176 5.39 -7.20 -7.77
C PHE A 176 4.48 -7.40 -9.00
N SER A 177 3.23 -6.98 -8.89
CA SER A 177 2.30 -6.94 -10.02
C SER A 177 1.65 -5.56 -10.10
N ALA A 178 1.72 -4.94 -11.28
CA ALA A 178 1.03 -3.70 -11.63
C ALA A 178 0.35 -3.85 -12.98
N LYS A 179 -1.00 -3.89 -13.05
CA LYS A 179 -1.67 -4.03 -14.37
C LYS A 179 -1.41 -2.82 -15.26
N SER A 180 -1.39 -1.62 -14.69
CA SER A 180 -1.06 -0.37 -15.40
C SER A 180 -0.44 0.66 -14.46
N VAL A 181 0.66 1.28 -14.89
CA VAL A 181 1.24 2.50 -14.33
C VAL A 181 1.20 3.56 -15.43
N GLY A 182 0.52 4.69 -15.19
CA GLY A 182 0.31 5.72 -16.20
C GLY A 182 1.60 6.45 -16.60
N GLY A 183 2.44 6.77 -15.62
CA GLY A 183 3.74 7.40 -15.78
C GLY A 183 4.89 6.40 -15.81
N ASP A 184 5.93 6.68 -15.03
CA ASP A 184 7.16 5.90 -14.94
C ASP A 184 7.10 4.87 -13.80
N LEU A 185 7.85 3.78 -13.97
CA LEU A 185 8.02 2.75 -12.96
C LEU A 185 9.47 2.69 -12.49
N HIS A 186 9.69 2.83 -11.20
CA HIS A 186 10.99 2.60 -10.56
C HIS A 186 10.88 1.50 -9.52
N LEU A 187 11.47 0.34 -9.81
CA LEU A 187 11.57 -0.79 -8.91
C LEU A 187 13.02 -0.97 -8.46
N ASN A 188 13.21 -1.10 -7.15
CA ASN A 188 14.51 -1.39 -6.57
C ASN A 188 14.39 -2.46 -5.47
N ASP A 189 15.34 -3.41 -5.48
CA ASP A 189 15.43 -4.50 -4.52
C ASP A 189 14.15 -5.34 -4.42
N VAL A 190 13.67 -5.80 -5.57
CA VAL A 190 12.59 -6.79 -5.69
C VAL A 190 13.19 -8.20 -5.73
N ILE A 191 12.74 -9.06 -4.82
CA ILE A 191 13.17 -10.46 -4.72
C ILE A 191 12.26 -11.38 -5.56
N GLY A 192 10.96 -11.07 -5.65
CA GLY A 192 9.99 -11.89 -6.37
C GLY A 192 9.94 -11.63 -7.89
N GLY A 193 8.90 -12.20 -8.51
CA GLY A 193 8.57 -12.00 -9.92
C GLY A 193 8.07 -10.59 -10.16
N ILE A 194 8.12 -10.14 -11.41
CA ILE A 194 7.67 -8.80 -11.80
C ILE A 194 6.72 -8.94 -12.97
N GLU A 195 5.50 -8.43 -12.83
CA GLU A 195 4.57 -8.21 -13.92
C GLU A 195 4.13 -6.75 -13.93
N ALA A 196 4.42 -6.02 -15.01
CA ALA A 196 4.08 -4.60 -15.08
C ALA A 196 3.80 -4.12 -16.51
N THR A 197 2.76 -3.29 -16.67
CA THR A 197 2.59 -2.44 -17.86
C THR A 197 2.74 -0.98 -17.47
N VAL A 198 3.59 -0.25 -18.17
CA VAL A 198 4.03 1.10 -17.84
C VAL A 198 3.82 2.00 -19.05
N GLY A 199 3.24 3.19 -18.86
CA GLY A 199 3.04 4.17 -19.91
C GLY A 199 4.35 4.84 -20.34
N GLY A 200 5.18 5.21 -19.36
CA GLY A 200 6.47 5.84 -19.52
C GLY A 200 7.65 4.87 -19.51
N ASP A 201 8.73 5.27 -18.86
CA ASP A 201 9.97 4.51 -18.71
C ASP A 201 9.88 3.54 -17.52
N ALA A 202 10.60 2.43 -17.60
CA ALA A 202 10.73 1.48 -16.49
C ALA A 202 12.20 1.28 -16.10
N VAL A 203 12.53 1.57 -14.85
CA VAL A 203 13.84 1.33 -14.24
C VAL A 203 13.71 0.22 -13.21
N ILE A 204 14.43 -0.88 -13.41
CA ILE A 204 14.29 -2.10 -12.61
C ILE A 204 15.65 -2.57 -12.14
N ILE A 205 15.82 -2.57 -10.82
CA ILE A 205 16.95 -3.14 -10.12
C ILE A 205 16.39 -4.28 -9.26
N PHE A 206 16.74 -5.51 -9.59
CA PHE A 206 16.15 -6.70 -8.95
C PHE A 206 17.15 -7.85 -8.88
N PHE A 207 16.83 -8.82 -8.04
CA PHE A 207 17.61 -10.05 -7.90
C PHE A 207 16.84 -11.22 -8.48
N PRO A 208 17.08 -11.60 -9.74
CA PRO A 208 16.30 -12.62 -10.43
C PRO A 208 16.38 -13.99 -9.72
N VAL A 209 15.22 -14.61 -9.57
CA VAL A 209 15.04 -15.96 -9.03
C VAL A 209 14.79 -16.92 -10.18
N SER A 210 15.53 -18.03 -10.22
CA SER A 210 15.62 -18.90 -11.40
C SER A 210 14.32 -19.57 -11.86
N TRP A 211 13.29 -19.61 -11.01
CA TRP A 211 11.98 -20.23 -11.31
C TRP A 211 10.85 -19.21 -11.47
N GLN A 212 11.14 -17.91 -11.45
CA GLN A 212 10.13 -16.86 -11.62
C GLN A 212 10.19 -16.23 -13.00
N ALA A 213 9.03 -15.71 -13.42
CA ALA A 213 8.89 -14.97 -14.66
C ALA A 213 8.94 -13.46 -14.39
N TYR A 214 9.44 -12.73 -15.39
CA TYR A 214 9.56 -11.27 -15.38
C TYR A 214 8.97 -10.76 -16.69
N SER A 215 7.83 -10.08 -16.64
CA SER A 215 7.11 -9.53 -17.78
C SER A 215 6.93 -8.04 -17.57
N ILE A 216 7.68 -7.23 -18.33
CA ILE A 216 7.56 -5.77 -18.27
C ILE A 216 7.30 -5.23 -19.68
N GLN A 217 6.20 -4.53 -19.82
CA GLN A 217 5.86 -3.74 -20.99
C GLN A 217 5.96 -2.26 -20.62
N ALA A 218 6.68 -1.48 -21.41
CA ALA A 218 6.77 -0.02 -21.24
C ALA A 218 6.48 0.68 -22.57
N GLY A 219 5.81 1.83 -22.52
CA GLY A 219 5.67 2.72 -23.67
C GLY A 219 6.97 3.45 -24.00
N GLY A 220 7.78 3.73 -22.96
CA GLY A 220 9.11 4.32 -23.02
C GLY A 220 10.24 3.30 -23.00
N ALA A 221 11.40 3.70 -22.47
CA ALA A 221 12.59 2.88 -22.36
C ALA A 221 12.55 1.95 -21.14
N ILE A 222 13.14 0.76 -21.29
CA ILE A 222 13.33 -0.17 -20.16
C ILE A 222 14.82 -0.24 -19.83
N TYR A 223 15.15 0.13 -18.59
CA TYR A 223 16.46 0.03 -17.98
C TYR A 223 16.42 -1.06 -16.92
N ALA A 224 17.07 -2.19 -17.18
CA ALA A 224 17.14 -3.30 -16.24
C ALA A 224 18.59 -3.62 -15.88
N ARG A 225 18.88 -3.64 -14.58
CA ARG A 225 20.19 -4.07 -14.06
C ARG A 225 20.10 -5.51 -13.59
N ILE A 226 20.85 -6.38 -14.26
CA ILE A 226 20.89 -7.82 -13.98
C ILE A 226 22.23 -8.15 -13.31
N PRO A 227 22.23 -8.85 -12.17
CA PRO A 227 23.46 -9.32 -11.52
C PRO A 227 24.36 -10.15 -12.45
N GLU A 228 25.68 -10.10 -12.24
CA GLU A 228 26.63 -10.74 -13.15
C GLU A 228 26.54 -12.27 -13.18
N ASP A 229 26.04 -12.85 -12.08
CA ASP A 229 25.95 -14.29 -11.83
C ASP A 229 24.60 -14.91 -12.25
N THR A 230 23.68 -14.09 -12.76
CA THR A 230 22.39 -14.56 -13.29
C THR A 230 22.57 -15.24 -14.64
N SER A 231 21.92 -16.39 -14.81
CA SER A 231 21.62 -16.99 -16.11
C SER A 231 20.16 -16.71 -16.45
N ALA A 232 19.91 -15.83 -17.41
CA ALA A 232 18.56 -15.46 -17.86
C ALA A 232 18.45 -15.54 -19.38
N GLU A 233 17.26 -15.93 -19.85
CA GLU A 233 16.83 -15.83 -21.24
C GLU A 233 15.92 -14.61 -21.37
N PHE A 234 16.15 -13.82 -22.41
CA PHE A 234 15.40 -12.59 -22.66
C PHE A 234 14.67 -12.71 -23.99
N GLU A 235 13.35 -12.52 -23.95
CA GLU A 235 12.56 -12.27 -25.15
C GLU A 235 12.17 -10.79 -25.19
N LEU A 236 12.69 -10.07 -26.17
CA LEU A 236 12.44 -8.64 -26.35
C LEU A 236 11.54 -8.43 -27.56
N ARG A 237 10.27 -8.05 -27.33
CA ARG A 237 9.30 -7.78 -28.40
C ARG A 237 9.11 -6.27 -28.57
N ARG A 238 9.42 -5.74 -29.77
CA ARG A 238 9.41 -4.28 -30.06
C ARG A 238 8.21 -3.81 -30.89
N ARG A 239 7.75 -2.58 -30.60
CA ARG A 239 7.21 -1.65 -31.62
C ARG A 239 7.96 -0.30 -31.69
N ARG A 240 8.35 0.36 -30.58
CA ARG A 240 9.05 1.69 -30.60
C ARG A 240 10.02 2.05 -29.44
N ALA A 241 10.41 1.12 -28.54
CA ALA A 241 11.21 1.44 -27.34
C ALA A 241 12.73 1.13 -27.41
N PHE A 242 13.56 1.83 -26.63
CA PHE A 242 14.99 1.52 -26.38
C PHE A 242 15.14 0.61 -25.14
N TYR A 243 16.02 -0.41 -25.23
CA TYR A 243 16.34 -1.28 -24.09
C TYR A 243 17.80 -1.08 -23.72
N LEU A 244 18.08 -0.81 -22.45
CA LEU A 244 19.43 -0.86 -21.90
C LEU A 244 19.47 -1.97 -20.86
N LEU A 245 20.06 -3.09 -21.25
CA LEU A 245 20.30 -4.24 -20.37
C LEU A 245 21.79 -4.26 -20.01
N SER A 246 22.10 -4.13 -18.72
CA SER A 246 23.43 -4.38 -18.19
C SER A 246 23.41 -5.76 -17.55
N CYS A 247 24.10 -6.76 -18.13
CA CYS A 247 24.20 -8.08 -17.53
C CYS A 247 25.61 -8.70 -17.66
N GLY A 248 25.88 -9.69 -16.80
CA GLY A 248 27.16 -10.39 -16.72
C GLY A 248 27.44 -11.36 -17.87
N ARG A 249 28.64 -11.97 -17.85
CA ARG A 249 29.21 -12.74 -18.96
C ARG A 249 28.41 -14.00 -19.36
N LYS A 250 27.50 -14.53 -18.53
CA LYS A 250 26.83 -15.83 -18.72
C LYS A 250 25.46 -15.79 -19.41
N ASN A 251 24.91 -14.61 -19.70
CA ASN A 251 23.55 -14.51 -20.22
C ASN A 251 23.44 -14.79 -21.72
N ARG A 252 22.40 -15.55 -22.11
CA ARG A 252 22.02 -15.81 -23.51
C ARG A 252 20.87 -14.87 -23.87
N ILE A 253 21.11 -13.97 -24.80
CA ILE A 253 20.09 -13.02 -25.25
C ILE A 253 19.72 -13.40 -26.68
N SER A 254 18.48 -13.85 -26.88
CA SER A 254 17.92 -14.06 -28.22
C SER A 254 17.24 -12.76 -28.64
N GLN A 255 17.73 -12.12 -29.70
CA GLN A 255 17.12 -10.89 -30.24
C GLN A 255 16.61 -11.12 -31.65
N HIS A 256 15.43 -10.60 -31.93
CA HIS A 256 15.00 -10.26 -33.27
C HIS A 256 14.90 -8.73 -33.33
N ILE A 257 15.96 -8.02 -33.78
CA ILE A 257 15.97 -6.64 -34.40
C ILE A 257 17.29 -5.85 -34.15
N LYS A 258 17.63 -4.99 -35.13
CA LYS A 258 18.95 -4.38 -35.48
C LYS A 258 19.56 -3.24 -34.63
N ARG A 259 18.96 -2.74 -33.55
CA ARG A 259 19.54 -1.59 -32.77
C ARG A 259 19.24 -1.65 -31.28
N THR A 260 20.14 -2.28 -30.52
CA THR A 260 20.16 -2.31 -29.05
C THR A 260 21.56 -1.89 -28.61
N PHE A 261 21.70 -0.91 -27.73
CA PHE A 261 23.01 -0.56 -27.17
C PHE A 261 23.27 -1.50 -25.99
N PHE A 262 24.30 -2.33 -26.12
CA PHE A 262 24.71 -3.28 -25.08
C PHE A 262 26.00 -2.78 -24.43
N GLN A 263 25.96 -2.36 -23.18
CA GLN A 263 27.16 -1.92 -22.46
C GLN A 263 27.69 -3.09 -21.60
N LYS A 264 28.54 -3.92 -22.21
CA LYS A 264 29.24 -5.01 -21.51
C LYS A 264 30.39 -4.40 -20.70
N ARG A 265 30.29 -4.33 -19.37
CA ARG A 265 31.42 -3.88 -18.54
C ARG A 265 32.59 -4.85 -18.72
N ARG A 266 33.70 -4.36 -19.31
CA ARG A 266 35.01 -5.03 -19.23
C ARG A 266 35.64 -4.60 -17.90
N LYS A 267 35.89 -5.55 -16.98
CA LYS A 267 36.82 -5.30 -15.87
C LYS A 267 38.23 -5.17 -16.45
N HIS A 268 38.92 -4.08 -16.09
CA HIS A 268 40.37 -4.01 -16.09
C HIS A 268 40.93 -4.99 -15.06
#